data_AF-A0A428SBQ0-F1
#
_entry.id   AF-A0A428SBQ0-F1
#
_cell.length_a   1.000
_cell.length_b   1.000
_cell.length_c   1.000
_cell.angle_alpha   90.00
_cell.angle_beta   90.00
_cell.angle_gamma   90.00
#
_symmetry.space_group_name_H-M   'P 1'
#
loop_
_entity.id
_entity.type
_entity.pdbx_description
1 polymer ?
#
loop_
_entity_poly.entity_id
_entity_poly.type
_entity_poly.pdbx_seq_one_letter_code
_entity_poly.pdbx_strand_id
1 'polypeptide(L)'
;MVDFCLFDTTRDDDAALRDLASTTPTLSVNHTDYAPLQLRPIVLGITTAPPSGDLEATRLRVGEWHRAQWRFLRYIVMQKIAAIEPDEAALHRLTDEKLRNLGYIPGVIVQGHRWLLVYSMIQPEPRRVMFWTELEFGSTMSIMKSYQRVSAKDTAIDT
;
A
#
# COMPACT_ATOMS: atom_id res chain seq x y z
N MET A 1 4.77 -9.24 6.84
CA MET A 1 3.67 -10.12 6.38
C MET A 1 2.38 -9.62 7.01
N VAL A 2 1.27 -9.66 6.26
CA VAL A 2 -0.09 -9.34 6.75
C VAL A 2 -0.86 -10.64 6.94
N ASP A 3 -1.93 -10.62 7.74
CA ASP A 3 -2.73 -11.82 8.02
C ASP A 3 -3.75 -12.09 6.90
N PHE A 4 -4.33 -11.01 6.35
CA PHE A 4 -5.21 -11.07 5.19
C PHE A 4 -4.84 -9.97 4.19
N CYS A 5 -5.29 -10.13 2.95
CA CYS A 5 -5.21 -9.06 1.96
C CYS A 5 -6.42 -9.09 1.02
N LEU A 6 -6.74 -7.93 0.46
CA LEU A 6 -7.58 -7.82 -0.71
C LEU A 6 -6.67 -7.65 -1.92
N PHE A 7 -7.05 -8.30 -3.01
CA PHE A 7 -6.34 -8.27 -4.27
C PHE A 7 -7.32 -8.04 -5.42
N ASP A 8 -6.80 -7.49 -6.51
CA ASP A 8 -7.59 -7.31 -7.72
C ASP A 8 -7.88 -8.68 -8.37
N THR A 9 -9.13 -8.84 -8.82
CA THR A 9 -9.66 -10.03 -9.49
C THR A 9 -10.03 -9.79 -10.95
N THR A 10 -9.87 -8.55 -11.43
CA THR A 10 -10.02 -8.23 -12.84
C THR A 10 -9.02 -9.06 -13.67
N ARG A 11 -9.40 -9.36 -14.91
CA ARG A 11 -8.61 -10.23 -15.81
C ARG A 11 -8.24 -9.54 -17.12
N ASP A 12 -8.56 -8.26 -17.24
CA ASP A 12 -8.39 -7.49 -18.47
C ASP A 12 -6.90 -7.35 -18.84
N ASP A 13 -6.03 -7.38 -17.83
CA ASP A 13 -4.59 -7.16 -17.96
C ASP A 13 -3.73 -8.44 -17.79
N ASP A 14 -4.31 -9.65 -17.87
CA ASP A 14 -3.60 -10.93 -17.63
C ASP A 14 -2.25 -11.03 -18.38
N ALA A 15 -2.18 -10.56 -19.63
CA ALA A 15 -0.97 -10.58 -20.43
C ALA A 15 0.09 -9.58 -19.92
N ALA A 16 -0.32 -8.35 -19.63
CA ALA A 16 0.56 -7.31 -19.10
C ALA A 16 1.08 -7.66 -17.69
N LEU A 17 0.26 -8.31 -16.87
CA LEU A 17 0.63 -8.78 -15.54
C LEU A 17 1.69 -9.90 -15.62
N ARG A 18 1.57 -10.83 -16.58
CA ARG A 18 2.60 -11.86 -16.81
C ARG A 18 3.91 -11.26 -17.29
N ASP A 19 3.85 -10.32 -18.23
CA ASP A 19 5.02 -9.59 -18.72
C ASP A 19 5.73 -8.88 -17.56
N LEU A 20 5.00 -8.10 -16.76
CA LEU A 20 5.54 -7.45 -15.57
C LEU A 20 6.17 -8.46 -14.62
N ALA A 21 5.43 -9.50 -14.22
CA ALA A 21 5.89 -10.50 -13.27
C ALA A 21 7.22 -11.14 -13.70
N SER A 22 7.39 -11.43 -15.00
CA SER A 22 8.62 -12.02 -15.55
C SER A 22 9.88 -11.15 -15.38
N THR A 23 9.71 -9.84 -15.21
CA THR A 23 10.80 -8.88 -15.00
C THR A 23 11.11 -8.62 -13.53
N THR A 24 10.32 -9.17 -12.60
CA THR A 24 10.43 -8.88 -11.17
C THR A 24 11.21 -9.96 -10.41
N PRO A 25 11.91 -9.60 -9.30
CA PRO A 25 12.63 -10.58 -8.48
C PRO A 25 11.75 -11.65 -7.83
N THR A 26 10.48 -11.33 -7.58
CA THR A 26 9.49 -12.22 -6.95
C THR A 26 8.75 -13.09 -7.97
N LEU A 27 9.06 -12.94 -9.26
CA LEU A 27 8.29 -13.50 -10.38
C LEU A 27 6.80 -13.19 -10.25
N SER A 28 6.45 -12.05 -9.65
CA SER A 28 5.12 -11.72 -9.17
C SER A 28 4.85 -10.23 -9.39
N VAL A 29 3.59 -9.86 -9.59
CA VAL A 29 3.17 -8.45 -9.64
C VAL A 29 3.14 -7.79 -8.25
N ASN A 30 3.56 -8.52 -7.22
CA ASN A 30 3.63 -8.08 -5.84
C ASN A 30 5.05 -8.20 -5.28
N HIS A 31 5.27 -7.50 -4.17
CA HIS A 31 6.48 -7.56 -3.35
C HIS A 31 6.67 -8.90 -2.59
N THR A 32 5.85 -9.92 -2.88
CA THR A 32 5.89 -11.26 -2.31
C THR A 32 5.80 -12.29 -3.45
N ASP A 33 6.44 -13.43 -3.24
CA ASP A 33 6.47 -14.62 -4.09
C ASP A 33 5.34 -15.63 -3.76
N TYR A 34 4.34 -15.23 -2.96
CA TYR A 34 3.22 -16.10 -2.62
C TYR A 34 2.40 -16.44 -3.88
N ALA A 35 2.54 -17.67 -4.36
CA ALA A 35 2.05 -18.12 -5.67
C ALA A 35 0.56 -17.80 -5.95
N PRO A 36 -0.38 -17.94 -5.00
CA PRO A 36 -1.78 -17.58 -5.25
C PRO A 36 -2.02 -16.11 -5.62
N LEU A 37 -1.08 -15.22 -5.30
CA LEU A 37 -1.13 -13.78 -5.59
C LEU A 37 -0.18 -13.36 -6.71
N GLN A 38 0.52 -14.29 -7.37
CA GLN A 38 1.59 -13.98 -8.33
C GLN A 38 1.16 -13.02 -9.44
N LEU A 39 -0.08 -13.14 -9.93
CA LEU A 39 -0.66 -12.28 -10.97
C LEU A 39 -1.86 -11.48 -10.45
N ARG A 40 -1.98 -11.29 -9.13
CA ARG A 40 -3.12 -10.60 -8.50
C ARG A 40 -2.62 -9.45 -7.65
N PRO A 41 -2.62 -8.20 -8.17
CA PRO A 41 -2.14 -7.03 -7.44
C PRO A 41 -2.82 -6.90 -6.07
N ILE A 42 -2.03 -6.78 -5.01
CA ILE A 42 -2.52 -6.56 -3.65
C ILE A 42 -2.91 -5.08 -3.51
N VAL A 43 -4.19 -4.83 -3.21
CA VAL A 43 -4.75 -3.48 -3.08
C VAL A 43 -4.90 -3.04 -1.62
N LEU A 44 -5.01 -3.99 -0.69
CA LEU A 44 -5.16 -3.71 0.74
C LEU A 44 -4.56 -4.83 1.59
N GLY A 45 -3.71 -4.49 2.57
CA GLY A 45 -3.25 -5.42 3.60
C GLY A 45 -4.06 -5.29 4.89
N ILE A 46 -4.35 -6.40 5.56
CA ILE A 46 -5.09 -6.44 6.83
C ILE A 46 -4.29 -7.24 7.86
N THR A 47 -4.04 -6.63 9.01
CA THR A 47 -3.31 -7.24 10.11
C THR A 47 -4.14 -7.23 11.38
N THR A 48 -4.17 -8.37 12.06
CA THR A 48 -4.83 -8.55 13.35
C THR A 48 -3.85 -8.26 14.48
N ALA A 49 -4.30 -7.44 15.43
CA ALA A 49 -3.62 -7.20 16.69
C ALA A 49 -4.33 -7.98 17.81
N PRO A 50 -3.59 -8.54 18.77
CA PRO A 50 -4.23 -9.16 19.94
C PRO A 50 -5.10 -8.12 20.68
N PRO A 51 -6.27 -8.50 21.23
CA PRO A 51 -7.20 -7.54 21.85
C PRO A 51 -6.60 -6.68 22.96
N SER A 52 -5.70 -7.26 23.76
CA SER A 52 -4.92 -6.58 24.81
C SER A 52 -3.44 -6.47 24.45
N GLY A 53 -3.09 -6.69 23.17
CA GLY A 53 -1.71 -6.73 22.69
C GLY A 53 -1.15 -5.34 22.36
N ASP A 54 0.16 -5.32 22.17
CA ASP A 54 0.87 -4.11 21.76
C ASP A 54 0.49 -3.70 20.34
N LEU A 55 -0.18 -2.56 20.23
CA LEU A 55 -0.55 -1.96 18.95
C LEU A 55 0.71 -1.50 18.19
N GLU A 56 1.77 -1.08 18.88
CA GLU A 56 3.02 -0.64 18.24
C GLU A 56 3.70 -1.79 17.49
N ALA A 57 3.76 -2.98 18.08
CA ALA A 57 4.26 -4.18 17.38
C ALA A 57 3.45 -4.49 16.11
N THR A 58 2.13 -4.27 16.14
CA THR A 58 1.29 -4.46 14.95
C THR A 58 1.51 -3.38 13.91
N ARG A 59 1.65 -2.11 14.33
CA ARG A 59 2.04 -0.99 13.45
C ARG A 59 3.37 -1.26 12.76
N LEU A 60 4.35 -1.80 13.49
CA LEU A 60 5.65 -2.15 12.92
C LEU A 60 5.49 -3.19 11.81
N ARG A 61 4.71 -4.27 12.03
CA ARG A 61 4.45 -5.29 10.99
C ARG A 61 3.81 -4.70 9.73
N VAL A 62 2.82 -3.82 9.89
CA VAL A 62 2.18 -3.17 8.74
C VAL A 62 3.13 -2.16 8.06
N GLY A 63 3.92 -1.42 8.84
CA GLY A 63 4.94 -0.52 8.33
C GLY A 63 5.98 -1.25 7.50
N GLU A 64 6.48 -2.40 7.96
CA GLU A 64 7.40 -3.26 7.20
C GLU A 64 6.76 -3.76 5.90
N TRP A 65 5.49 -4.16 5.95
CA TRP A 65 4.72 -4.56 4.76
C TRP A 65 4.62 -3.42 3.74
N HIS A 66 4.19 -2.23 4.18
CA HIS A 66 4.14 -1.05 3.32
C HIS A 66 5.51 -0.67 2.76
N ARG A 67 6.59 -0.75 3.55
CA ARG A 67 7.96 -0.51 3.06
C ARG A 67 8.34 -1.48 1.95
N ALA A 68 8.03 -2.76 2.11
CA ALA A 68 8.30 -3.77 1.09
C ALA A 68 7.51 -3.47 -0.19
N GLN A 69 6.23 -3.10 -0.06
CA GLN A 69 5.40 -2.72 -1.19
C GLN A 69 5.93 -1.47 -1.91
N TRP A 70 6.29 -0.40 -1.18
CA TRP A 70 6.90 0.80 -1.76
C TRP A 70 8.24 0.52 -2.45
N ARG A 71 9.09 -0.34 -1.86
CA ARG A 71 10.37 -0.74 -2.48
C ARG A 71 10.15 -1.47 -3.80
N PHE A 72 9.17 -2.37 -3.84
CA PHE A 72 8.81 -3.08 -5.06
C PHE A 72 8.23 -2.14 -6.13
N LEU A 73 7.30 -1.25 -5.75
CA LEU A 73 6.75 -0.25 -6.67
C LEU A 73 7.85 0.66 -7.24
N ARG A 74 8.78 1.10 -6.39
CA ARG A 74 9.95 1.88 -6.83
C ARG A 74 10.78 1.10 -7.83
N TYR A 75 11.07 -0.18 -7.56
CA TYR A 75 11.82 -1.03 -8.47
C TYR A 75 11.16 -1.12 -9.85
N ILE A 76 9.87 -1.46 -9.92
CA ILE A 76 9.18 -1.63 -11.21
C ILE A 76 9.04 -0.30 -11.97
N VAL A 77 8.83 0.82 -11.28
CA VAL A 77 8.73 2.15 -11.90
C VAL A 77 10.09 2.59 -12.43
N MET A 78 11.17 2.39 -11.65
CA MET A 78 12.53 2.71 -12.09
C MET A 78 12.91 1.92 -13.34
N GLN A 79 12.61 0.62 -13.39
CA GLN A 79 12.89 -0.21 -14.58
C GLN A 79 12.21 0.34 -15.84
N LYS A 80 10.93 0.74 -15.73
CA LYS A 80 10.20 1.31 -16.87
C LYS A 80 10.72 2.67 -17.31
N ILE A 81 11.14 3.53 -16.38
CA ILE A 81 11.67 4.86 -16.70
C ILE A 81 13.09 4.75 -17.27
N ALA A 82 13.92 3.85 -16.75
CA ALA A 82 15.29 3.64 -17.24
C ALA A 82 15.35 3.22 -18.72
N ALA A 83 14.29 2.62 -19.25
CA ALA A 83 14.18 2.28 -20.67
C ALA A 83 14.05 3.52 -21.59
N ILE A 84 13.67 4.68 -21.05
CA ILE A 84 13.43 5.92 -21.83
C ILE A 84 14.26 7.10 -21.35
N GLU A 85 14.79 7.07 -20.13
CA GLU A 85 15.57 8.15 -19.52
C GLU A 85 16.90 7.59 -18.98
N PRO A 86 18.02 7.81 -19.68
CA PRO A 86 19.33 7.33 -19.26
C PRO A 86 20.00 8.20 -18.18
N ASP A 87 19.56 9.45 -17.97
CA ASP A 87 20.13 10.31 -16.93
C ASP A 87 19.67 9.86 -15.53
N GLU A 88 20.63 9.51 -14.67
CA GLU A 88 20.36 8.94 -13.34
C GLU A 88 19.59 9.92 -12.44
N ALA A 89 19.90 11.22 -12.50
CA ALA A 89 19.23 12.23 -11.71
C ALA A 89 17.77 12.45 -12.17
N ALA A 90 17.52 12.44 -13.48
CA ALA A 90 16.19 12.50 -14.07
C ALA A 90 15.37 11.24 -13.75
N LEU A 91 15.97 10.04 -13.90
CA LEU A 91 15.37 8.75 -13.54
C LEU A 91 14.84 8.77 -12.10
N HIS A 92 15.66 9.18 -11.14
CA HIS A 92 15.25 9.25 -9.75
C HIS A 92 14.10 10.23 -9.53
N ARG A 93 14.20 11.45 -10.08
CA ARG A 93 13.15 12.48 -9.93
C ARG A 93 11.81 12.04 -10.52
N LEU A 94 11.81 11.51 -11.74
CA LEU A 94 10.61 11.02 -12.42
C LEU A 94 10.00 9.82 -11.68
N THR A 95 10.84 8.92 -11.16
CA THR A 95 10.38 7.80 -10.31
C THR A 95 9.62 8.32 -9.10
N ASP A 96 10.18 9.29 -8.37
CA ASP A 96 9.53 9.83 -7.18
C ASP A 96 8.25 10.58 -7.51
N GLU A 97 8.22 11.29 -8.62
CA GLU A 97 7.01 11.95 -9.12
C GLU A 97 5.91 10.91 -9.39
N LYS A 98 6.21 9.83 -10.12
CA LYS A 98 5.24 8.77 -10.40
C LYS A 98 4.75 8.07 -9.12
N LEU A 99 5.64 7.79 -8.18
CA LEU A 99 5.25 7.18 -6.90
C LEU A 99 4.43 8.15 -6.02
N ARG A 100 4.68 9.46 -6.09
CA ARG A 100 3.85 10.47 -5.40
C ARG A 100 2.45 10.56 -6.02
N ASN A 101 2.34 10.43 -7.34
CA ASN A 101 1.04 10.43 -8.03
C ASN A 101 0.16 9.23 -7.68
N LEU A 102 0.73 8.14 -7.16
CA LEU A 102 -0.04 7.03 -6.57
C LEU A 102 -0.83 7.46 -5.33
N GLY A 103 -0.38 8.49 -4.62
CA GLY A 103 -0.98 8.98 -3.38
C GLY A 103 -0.54 8.16 -2.18
N TYR A 104 -1.23 7.05 -1.88
CA TYR A 104 -1.01 6.27 -0.67
C TYR A 104 -1.20 4.76 -0.88
N ILE A 105 -0.61 3.96 0.01
CA ILE A 105 -0.88 2.53 0.15
C ILE A 105 -1.71 2.33 1.42
N PRO A 106 -2.93 1.78 1.33
CA PRO A 106 -3.77 1.54 2.48
C PRO A 106 -3.44 0.24 3.20
N GLY A 107 -3.91 0.13 4.43
CA GLY A 107 -3.91 -1.05 5.27
C GLY A 107 -4.98 -0.96 6.35
N VAL A 108 -5.32 -2.08 6.96
CA VAL A 108 -6.27 -2.14 8.08
C VAL A 108 -5.63 -2.88 9.24
N ILE A 109 -5.76 -2.32 10.44
CA ILE A 109 -5.50 -3.04 11.69
C ILE A 109 -6.85 -3.39 12.33
N VAL A 110 -7.04 -4.69 12.61
CA VAL A 110 -8.18 -5.18 13.40
C VAL A 110 -7.68 -5.50 14.80
N GLN A 111 -8.09 -4.71 15.79
CA GLN A 111 -7.71 -4.91 17.20
C GLN A 111 -8.96 -5.14 18.05
N GLY A 112 -9.19 -6.40 18.42
CA GLY A 112 -10.42 -6.79 19.11
C GLY A 112 -11.65 -6.35 18.33
N HIS A 113 -12.42 -5.42 18.88
CA HIS A 113 -13.62 -4.86 18.26
C HIS A 113 -13.37 -3.60 17.42
N ARG A 114 -12.13 -3.12 17.26
CA ARG A 114 -11.80 -1.86 16.55
C ARG A 114 -11.17 -2.12 15.19
N TRP A 115 -11.54 -1.28 14.22
CA TRP A 115 -11.02 -1.31 12.86
C TRP A 115 -10.35 0.03 12.57
N LEU A 116 -9.04 -0.02 12.37
CA LEU A 116 -8.19 1.15 12.17
C LEU A 116 -7.69 1.16 10.72
N LEU A 117 -7.99 2.22 9.99
CA LEU A 117 -7.39 2.49 8.70
C LEU A 117 -5.99 3.03 8.96
N VAL A 118 -5.02 2.43 8.28
CA VAL A 118 -3.64 2.88 8.28
C VAL A 118 -3.20 3.08 6.86
N TYR A 119 -2.43 4.11 6.57
CA TYR A 119 -1.93 4.34 5.22
C TYR A 119 -0.53 4.90 5.27
N SER A 120 0.23 4.62 4.21
CA SER A 120 1.55 5.17 4.00
C SER A 120 1.60 5.94 2.68
N MET A 121 2.29 7.07 2.68
CA MET A 121 2.51 7.90 1.51
C MET A 121 3.96 8.43 1.51
N ILE A 122 4.48 8.74 0.33
CA ILE A 122 5.79 9.38 0.18
C ILE A 122 5.65 10.87 0.48
N GLN A 123 6.33 11.35 1.52
CA GLN A 123 6.37 12.78 1.83
C GLN A 123 7.32 13.54 0.88
N PRO A 124 6.96 14.76 0.46
CA PRO A 124 7.81 15.59 -0.38
C PRO A 124 9.07 16.05 0.36
N GLU A 125 8.97 16.47 1.62
CA GLU A 125 10.12 16.91 2.44
C GLU A 125 9.89 16.68 3.96
N PRO A 126 10.88 16.16 4.72
CA PRO A 126 12.02 15.43 4.20
C PRO A 126 11.52 14.20 3.43
N ARG A 127 12.29 13.76 2.44
CA ARG A 127 12.06 12.56 1.62
C ARG A 127 12.08 11.28 2.48
N ARG A 128 11.10 11.13 3.36
CA ARG A 128 10.95 10.05 4.32
C ARG A 128 9.74 9.23 3.87
N VAL A 129 9.98 7.93 3.74
CA VAL A 129 9.15 6.99 2.98
C VAL A 129 7.74 6.77 3.57
N MET A 130 7.41 7.30 4.74
CA MET A 130 6.16 6.92 5.41
C MET A 130 5.64 8.03 6.32
N PHE A 131 4.57 8.69 5.91
CA PHE A 131 3.62 9.27 6.85
C PHE A 131 2.63 8.18 7.27
N TRP A 132 2.44 7.98 8.58
CA TRP A 132 1.54 6.99 9.14
C TRP A 132 0.42 7.70 9.88
N THR A 133 -0.82 7.53 9.44
CA THR A 133 -2.00 8.01 10.17
C THR A 133 -2.91 6.85 10.47
N GLU A 134 -3.49 6.88 11.66
CA GLU A 134 -4.48 5.91 12.10
C GLU A 134 -5.83 6.58 12.23
N LEU A 135 -6.83 5.99 11.60
CA LEU A 135 -8.20 6.47 11.66
C LEU A 135 -9.10 5.30 12.03
N GLU A 136 -9.70 5.34 13.22
CA GLU A 136 -10.76 4.39 13.55
C GLU A 136 -11.96 4.66 12.65
N PHE A 137 -12.31 3.67 11.83
CA PHE A 137 -13.42 3.77 10.87
C PHE A 137 -14.52 2.76 11.13
N GLY A 138 -14.37 1.91 12.15
CA GLY A 138 -15.41 0.96 12.52
C GLY A 138 -15.16 0.31 13.89
N SER A 139 -16.26 -0.17 14.48
CA SER A 139 -16.21 -1.01 15.67
C SER A 139 -17.40 -1.96 15.79
N THR A 140 -17.15 -3.16 16.31
CA THR A 140 -18.20 -4.17 16.57
C THR A 140 -18.87 -4.03 17.94
N MET A 141 -18.52 -3.02 18.76
CA MET A 141 -19.22 -2.74 20.04
C MET A 141 -20.65 -2.24 19.85
N SER A 142 -21.00 -1.83 18.64
CA SER A 142 -22.33 -1.32 18.30
C SER A 142 -22.64 -1.64 16.86
N ILE A 143 -23.90 -2.00 16.57
CA ILE A 143 -24.40 -2.19 15.21
C ILE A 143 -24.14 -0.93 14.37
N MET A 144 -24.32 0.27 14.94
CA MET A 144 -24.09 1.52 14.23
C MET A 144 -22.62 1.71 13.83
N LYS A 145 -21.68 1.34 14.70
CA LYS A 145 -20.24 1.41 14.38
C LYS A 145 -19.77 0.27 13.47
N SER A 146 -20.57 -0.78 13.31
CA SER A 146 -20.28 -1.88 12.38
C SER A 146 -20.52 -1.47 10.93
N TYR A 147 -21.33 -0.44 10.70
CA TYR A 147 -21.65 0.13 9.39
C TYR A 147 -21.37 1.63 9.37
N GLN A 148 -20.09 2.00 9.32
CA GLN A 148 -19.66 3.41 9.30
C GLN A 148 -18.93 3.73 8.01
N ARG A 149 -19.27 4.87 7.40
CA ARG A 149 -18.53 5.46 6.28
C ARG A 149 -17.80 6.70 6.79
N VAL A 150 -16.49 6.71 6.62
CA VAL A 150 -15.67 7.91 6.88
C VAL A 150 -15.26 8.50 5.54
N SER A 151 -15.53 9.80 5.36
CA SER A 151 -15.14 10.56 4.18
C SER A 151 -14.51 11.87 4.63
N ALA A 152 -13.34 12.21 4.09
CA ALA A 152 -12.85 13.58 4.16
C ALA A 152 -13.71 14.45 3.24
N LYS A 153 -14.12 15.64 3.70
CA LYS A 153 -14.65 16.67 2.80
C LYS A 153 -13.44 17.29 2.10
N ASP A 154 -13.45 17.34 0.77
CA ASP A 154 -12.57 18.23 0.03
C ASP A 154 -12.90 19.64 0.50
N THR A 155 -12.02 20.20 1.34
CA THR A 155 -12.05 21.63 1.62
C THR A 155 -11.36 22.22 0.41
N ALA A 156 -12.15 22.63 -0.58
CA ALA A 156 -11.66 23.45 -1.67
C ALA A 156 -10.85 24.58 -1.04
N ILE A 157 -9.59 24.70 -1.45
CA ILE A 157 -8.80 25.89 -1.18
C ILE A 157 -9.52 26.98 -1.97
N ASP A 158 -10.32 27.80 -1.27
CA ASP A 158 -10.78 29.09 -1.77
C ASP A 158 -9.52 29.92 -2.05
N THR A 159 -9.13 29.99 -3.31
CA THR A 159 -8.25 31.03 -3.86
C THR A 159 -9.09 32.13 -4.45
#